data_AF-A0A919LR33-F1
#
_entry.id   AF-A0A919LR33-F1
#
_cell.length_a   1.000
_cell.length_b   1.000
_cell.length_c   1.000
_cell.angle_alpha   90.00
_cell.angle_beta   90.00
_cell.angle_gamma   90.00
#
_symmetry.space_group_name_H-M   'P 1'
#
loop_
_entity.id
_entity.type
_entity.pdbx_description
1 polymer ?
#
loop_
_entity_poly.entity_id
_entity_poly.type
_entity_poly.pdbx_seq_one_letter_code
_entity_poly.pdbx_strand_id
1 'polypeptide(L)'
;MIDHSVTVDRFGDDEAFEDNVRPKWSGTTNATLFCAGGSRPSAASAWCRRAPVFATGEPEYLGRAVWSEEVNGQWMAWPDTLVGTDSHTTMINGLGVLGWGVGGIEAEAAMLGQPVSMLIPDVVGFKLSGKLREGITATDLVLTVTQMLRQHGVVGKFVEFYGDGLDTLPLADRATIANMAPEYGATCGFFPIDDVTLSYMRLSGRSEEQVALVEAYAKAQGMWRQPGDEPVFTSTGAGYEQRRSEPRRAEATAGSRGAGRCSESLRRQRRAGG
;
A
#
# COMPACT_ATOMS: atom_id res chain seq x y z
N MET A 1 14.30 -2.20 -2.77
CA MET A 1 14.05 -2.52 -1.35
C MET A 1 14.33 -4.01 -1.14
N ILE A 2 14.93 -4.44 -0.02
CA ILE A 2 15.17 -5.87 0.26
C ILE A 2 14.58 -6.25 1.63
N ASP A 3 13.37 -6.76 1.60
CA ASP A 3 12.51 -7.02 2.76
C ASP A 3 11.96 -8.46 2.78
N HIS A 4 11.73 -9.07 1.62
CA HIS A 4 11.26 -10.45 1.45
C HIS A 4 12.26 -11.57 1.80
N SER A 5 13.36 -11.25 2.49
CA SER A 5 14.48 -12.16 2.72
C SER A 5 14.72 -12.50 4.19
N VAL A 6 13.89 -11.99 5.10
CA VAL A 6 13.97 -12.28 6.54
C VAL A 6 12.87 -13.27 6.89
N THR A 7 13.24 -14.36 7.55
CA THR A 7 12.32 -15.36 8.07
C THR A 7 12.26 -15.22 9.60
N VAL A 8 11.12 -15.56 10.21
CA VAL A 8 10.99 -15.58 11.67
C VAL A 8 11.27 -17.00 12.17
N ASP A 9 12.53 -17.26 12.51
CA ASP A 9 12.97 -18.56 13.07
C ASP A 9 12.93 -18.56 14.61
N ARG A 10 13.22 -17.41 15.23
CA ARG A 10 13.17 -17.18 16.69
C ARG A 10 12.20 -16.04 17.01
N PHE A 11 11.49 -16.11 18.14
CA PHE A 11 10.55 -15.07 18.58
C PHE A 11 10.47 -15.01 20.11
N GLY A 12 10.08 -13.85 20.65
CA GLY A 12 9.73 -13.70 22.07
C GLY A 12 10.90 -13.42 23.03
N ASP A 13 12.09 -13.12 22.52
CA ASP A 13 13.24 -12.67 23.31
C ASP A 13 14.00 -11.53 22.61
N ASP A 14 14.86 -10.84 23.37
CA ASP A 14 15.58 -9.64 22.91
C ASP A 14 16.61 -9.93 21.79
N GLU A 15 17.08 -11.18 21.69
CA GLU A 15 18.05 -11.62 20.69
C GLU A 15 17.39 -12.02 19.37
N ALA A 16 16.10 -12.36 19.39
CA ALA A 16 15.35 -12.88 18.25
C ALA A 16 15.46 -11.98 17.00
N PHE A 17 15.52 -10.66 17.16
CA PHE A 17 15.70 -9.76 16.03
C PHE A 17 17.07 -9.93 15.36
N GLU A 18 18.15 -9.92 16.14
CA GLU A 18 19.49 -10.11 15.58
C GLU A 18 19.66 -11.50 14.99
N ASP A 19 19.11 -12.52 15.64
CA ASP A 19 19.20 -13.91 15.20
C ASP A 19 18.39 -14.19 13.94
N ASN A 20 17.27 -13.51 13.71
CA ASN A 20 16.52 -13.64 12.45
C ASN A 20 17.18 -12.84 11.30
N VAL A 21 17.89 -11.75 11.61
CA VAL A 21 18.57 -10.91 10.61
C VAL A 21 19.96 -11.43 10.26
N ARG A 22 20.66 -12.11 11.17
CA ARG A 22 22.04 -12.60 10.96
C ARG A 22 22.14 -13.65 9.83
N PRO A 23 21.24 -14.65 9.70
CA PRO A 23 21.24 -15.61 8.60
C PRO A 23 21.07 -14.97 7.21
N LYS A 24 20.40 -13.82 7.11
CA LYS A 24 20.24 -13.05 5.85
C LYS A 24 21.59 -12.71 5.22
N TRP A 25 22.60 -12.41 6.05
CA TRP A 25 23.92 -12.00 5.57
C TRP A 25 24.83 -13.16 5.21
N SER A 26 24.60 -14.37 5.72
CA SER A 26 25.37 -15.57 5.39
C SER A 26 24.78 -16.37 4.22
N GLY A 27 23.45 -16.36 4.04
CA GLY A 27 22.76 -17.11 2.98
C GLY A 27 22.49 -16.32 1.70
N THR A 28 22.17 -15.03 1.81
CA THR A 28 21.76 -14.16 0.69
C THR A 28 22.88 -13.21 0.25
N THR A 29 24.12 -13.47 0.65
CA THR A 29 25.28 -12.60 0.45
C THR A 29 25.48 -12.30 -1.04
N ASN A 30 25.39 -13.30 -1.91
CA ASN A 30 25.61 -13.13 -3.35
C ASN A 30 24.53 -12.26 -4.01
N ALA A 31 23.24 -12.46 -3.69
CA ALA A 31 22.15 -11.66 -4.23
C ALA A 31 22.15 -10.22 -3.68
N THR A 32 22.44 -10.06 -2.39
CA THR A 32 22.54 -8.73 -1.76
C THR A 32 23.74 -7.95 -2.30
N LEU A 33 24.90 -8.61 -2.47
CA LEU A 33 26.08 -8.02 -3.09
C LEU A 33 25.84 -7.69 -4.57
N PHE A 34 25.11 -8.52 -5.30
CA PHE A 34 24.73 -8.26 -6.68
C PHE A 34 23.84 -7.01 -6.80
N CYS A 35 22.78 -6.92 -5.99
CA CYS A 35 21.91 -5.74 -5.96
C CYS A 35 22.67 -4.48 -5.52
N ALA A 36 23.54 -4.59 -4.52
CA ALA A 36 24.39 -3.48 -4.07
C ALA A 36 25.43 -3.06 -5.12
N GLY A 37 25.97 -4.02 -5.87
CA GLY A 37 26.91 -3.79 -6.97
C GLY A 37 26.25 -3.13 -8.18
N GLY A 38 25.00 -3.48 -8.49
CA GLY A 38 24.21 -2.87 -9.58
C GLY A 38 23.74 -1.44 -9.29
N SER A 39 23.77 -1.00 -8.04
CA SER A 39 23.32 0.35 -7.63
C SER A 39 24.33 1.50 -7.82
N ARG A 40 25.38 1.33 -8.64
CA ARG A 40 26.25 2.42 -9.12
C ARG A 40 26.67 2.16 -10.57
N PRO A 41 26.58 3.11 -11.54
CA PRO A 41 26.16 4.52 -11.50
C PRO A 41 25.04 4.83 -12.53
N SER A 42 23.82 4.36 -12.30
CA SER A 42 22.61 4.90 -12.93
C SER A 42 21.64 5.31 -11.81
N ALA A 43 20.56 6.03 -12.13
CA ALA A 43 19.60 6.62 -11.20
C ALA A 43 18.92 5.64 -10.19
N ALA A 44 19.32 4.36 -10.16
CA ALA A 44 18.88 3.35 -9.21
C ALA A 44 19.54 3.55 -7.83
N SER A 45 18.73 3.96 -6.84
CA SER A 45 19.14 3.95 -5.44
C SER A 45 18.73 2.62 -4.79
N ALA A 46 19.71 1.83 -4.33
CA ALA A 46 19.41 0.64 -3.54
C ALA A 46 19.22 1.01 -2.06
N TRP A 47 18.00 0.77 -1.55
CA TRP A 47 17.68 0.90 -0.13
C TRP A 47 17.67 -0.48 0.56
N CYS A 48 18.60 -0.65 1.51
CA CYS A 48 18.71 -1.81 2.39
C CYS A 48 18.84 -1.36 3.85
N ARG A 49 17.73 -1.31 4.60
CA ARG A 49 17.76 -1.17 6.07
C ARG A 49 17.48 -2.52 6.74
N ARG A 50 17.84 -2.63 8.02
CA ARG A 50 17.71 -3.84 8.85
C ARG A 50 16.27 -4.14 9.33
N ALA A 51 15.25 -3.36 8.97
CA ALA A 51 13.89 -3.56 9.47
C ALA A 51 13.14 -4.66 8.69
N PRO A 52 12.24 -5.45 9.28
CA PRO A 52 11.61 -6.60 8.61
C PRO A 52 10.28 -6.28 7.90
N VAL A 53 9.77 -5.04 7.91
CA VAL A 53 8.48 -4.69 7.32
C VAL A 53 8.63 -3.36 6.59
N PHE A 54 8.80 -3.41 5.27
CA PHE A 54 9.06 -2.21 4.49
C PHE A 54 7.91 -1.76 3.58
N ALA A 55 7.00 -2.66 3.19
CA ALA A 55 5.78 -2.27 2.46
C ALA A 55 5.05 -1.12 3.18
N THR A 56 5.01 -1.13 4.52
CA THR A 56 4.40 -0.07 5.33
C THR A 56 5.13 1.27 5.32
N GLY A 57 6.42 1.28 4.96
CA GLY A 57 7.29 2.47 5.01
C GLY A 57 7.46 3.18 3.66
N GLU A 58 6.94 2.65 2.55
CA GLU A 58 7.04 3.31 1.24
C GLU A 58 6.48 4.76 1.24
N PRO A 59 5.29 5.03 1.82
CA PRO A 59 4.77 6.39 1.95
C PRO A 59 5.63 7.28 2.84
N GLU A 60 6.33 6.70 3.82
CA GLU A 60 7.12 7.44 4.81
C GLU A 60 8.50 7.83 4.32
N TYR A 61 9.04 7.22 3.28
CA TYR A 61 10.42 7.51 2.85
C TYR A 61 10.58 7.80 1.36
N LEU A 62 9.66 7.32 0.52
CA LEU A 62 9.78 7.43 -0.94
C LEU A 62 8.77 8.40 -1.54
N GLY A 63 7.55 8.45 -0.98
CA GLY A 63 6.49 9.34 -1.49
C GLY A 63 6.76 10.82 -1.25
N ARG A 64 6.80 11.59 -2.34
CA ARG A 64 6.92 13.06 -2.33
C ARG A 64 5.61 13.79 -2.62
N ALA A 65 4.61 13.09 -3.15
CA ALA A 65 3.33 13.62 -3.66
C ALA A 65 3.47 14.55 -4.87
N VAL A 66 4.41 15.51 -4.84
CA VAL A 66 4.77 16.38 -5.96
C VAL A 66 6.30 16.45 -6.06
N TRP A 67 6.82 16.23 -7.26
CA TRP A 67 8.23 16.45 -7.59
C TRP A 67 8.43 17.87 -8.09
N SER A 68 9.64 18.40 -7.86
CA SER A 68 10.12 19.62 -8.49
C SER A 68 11.57 19.46 -8.93
N GLU A 69 11.89 19.97 -10.11
CA GLU A 69 13.25 19.98 -10.67
C GLU A 69 13.43 21.18 -11.59
N GLU A 70 14.68 21.64 -11.73
CA GLU A 70 15.05 22.63 -12.73
C GLU A 70 15.29 21.95 -14.08
N VAL A 71 14.41 22.21 -15.05
CA VAL A 71 14.50 21.69 -16.41
C VAL A 71 14.68 22.86 -17.35
N ASN A 72 15.79 22.89 -18.10
CA ASN A 72 16.11 23.97 -19.05
C ASN A 72 16.08 25.39 -18.43
N GLY A 73 16.54 25.54 -17.18
CA GLY A 73 16.57 26.83 -16.48
C GLY A 73 15.20 27.29 -15.94
N GLN A 74 14.20 26.41 -15.95
CA GLN A 74 12.87 26.67 -15.38
C GLN A 74 12.53 25.61 -14.35
N TRP A 75 12.01 26.04 -13.19
CA TRP A 75 11.47 25.12 -12.21
C TRP A 75 10.17 24.51 -12.75
N MET A 76 10.16 23.19 -12.87
CA MET A 76 9.00 22.40 -13.23
C MET A 76 8.57 21.55 -12.04
N ALA A 77 7.26 21.42 -11.86
CA ALA A 77 6.66 20.54 -10.86
C ALA A 77 5.63 19.61 -11.51
N TRP A 78 5.52 18.39 -11.01
CA TRP A 78 4.61 17.36 -11.52
C TRP A 78 4.20 16.39 -10.40
N PRO A 79 3.06 15.69 -10.51
CA PRO A 79 2.63 14.76 -9.48
C PRO A 79 3.58 13.57 -9.41
N ASP A 80 3.74 13.05 -8.20
CA ASP A 80 4.48 11.82 -7.96
C ASP A 80 3.66 10.61 -8.43
N THR A 81 4.28 9.75 -9.22
CA THR A 81 3.71 8.51 -9.72
C THR A 81 4.79 7.45 -9.79
N LEU A 82 4.48 6.20 -9.46
CA LEU A 82 5.45 5.11 -9.61
C LEU A 82 4.82 3.77 -9.95
N VAL A 83 5.64 2.90 -10.52
CA VAL A 83 5.36 1.47 -10.63
C VAL A 83 6.42 0.70 -9.87
N GLY A 84 6.03 -0.35 -9.18
CA GLY A 84 6.93 -1.19 -8.39
C GLY A 84 6.83 -2.64 -8.80
N THR A 85 7.89 -3.43 -8.56
CA THR A 85 7.85 -4.89 -8.76
C THR A 85 7.21 -5.62 -7.58
N ASP A 86 6.43 -4.92 -6.78
CA ASP A 86 5.73 -5.39 -5.60
C ASP A 86 4.23 -5.12 -5.77
N SER A 87 3.37 -6.08 -5.44
CA SER A 87 1.92 -5.92 -5.62
C SER A 87 1.33 -4.83 -4.72
N HIS A 88 1.95 -4.60 -3.57
CA HIS A 88 1.48 -3.71 -2.52
C HIS A 88 2.07 -2.30 -2.63
N THR A 89 2.82 -2.01 -3.71
CA THR A 89 3.15 -0.62 -4.12
C THR A 89 1.92 0.29 -4.15
N THR A 90 0.72 -0.28 -4.29
CA THR A 90 -0.55 0.44 -4.17
C THR A 90 -0.76 1.14 -2.84
N MET A 91 -0.01 0.81 -1.78
CA MET A 91 -0.07 1.51 -0.49
C MET A 91 0.23 3.01 -0.61
N ILE A 92 1.10 3.39 -1.56
CA ILE A 92 1.51 4.79 -1.77
C ILE A 92 0.33 5.70 -2.19
N ASN A 93 -0.72 5.11 -2.75
CA ASN A 93 -1.93 5.81 -3.16
C ASN A 93 -2.68 6.46 -1.99
N GLY A 94 -2.45 6.02 -0.75
CA GLY A 94 -2.98 6.69 0.45
C GLY A 94 -2.45 8.12 0.65
N LEU A 95 -1.29 8.44 0.07
CA LEU A 95 -0.63 9.76 0.09
C LEU A 95 -1.01 10.64 -1.13
N GLY A 96 -1.90 10.16 -2.01
CA GLY A 96 -2.22 10.85 -3.26
C GLY A 96 -1.17 10.71 -4.36
N VAL A 97 -0.28 9.72 -4.23
CA VAL A 97 0.70 9.34 -5.23
C VAL A 97 0.13 8.18 -6.03
N LEU A 98 -0.01 8.31 -7.35
CA LEU A 98 -0.56 7.22 -8.16
C LEU A 98 0.50 6.14 -8.39
N GLY A 99 0.30 4.94 -7.84
CA GLY A 99 1.19 3.82 -8.09
C GLY A 99 0.61 2.44 -7.89
N TRP A 100 1.20 1.46 -8.58
CA TRP A 100 0.75 0.07 -8.57
C TRP A 100 1.87 -0.91 -8.91
N GLY A 101 1.62 -2.19 -8.64
CA GLY A 101 2.53 -3.28 -8.94
C GLY A 101 2.53 -3.67 -10.41
N VAL A 102 3.72 -3.89 -10.98
CA VAL A 102 3.96 -4.39 -12.33
C VAL A 102 4.96 -5.55 -12.33
N GLY A 103 5.07 -6.27 -13.45
CA GLY A 103 6.10 -7.29 -13.62
C GLY A 103 7.50 -6.69 -13.73
N GLY A 104 8.52 -7.54 -13.52
CA GLY A 104 9.93 -7.10 -13.58
C GLY A 104 10.35 -6.55 -14.95
N ILE A 105 9.77 -7.07 -16.03
CA ILE A 105 10.07 -6.62 -17.41
C ILE A 105 9.52 -5.22 -17.64
N GLU A 106 8.28 -4.96 -17.20
CA GLU A 106 7.65 -3.65 -17.30
C GLU A 106 8.40 -2.61 -16.45
N ALA A 107 8.83 -3.00 -15.24
CA ALA A 107 9.65 -2.13 -14.39
C ALA A 107 11.00 -1.80 -15.04
N GLU A 108 11.69 -2.78 -15.63
CA GLU A 108 12.95 -2.54 -16.35
C GLU A 108 12.75 -1.64 -17.57
N ALA A 109 11.68 -1.85 -18.35
CA ALA A 109 11.34 -1.00 -19.47
C ALA A 109 11.10 0.45 -19.02
N ALA A 110 10.36 0.65 -17.91
CA ALA A 110 10.15 1.98 -17.33
C ALA A 110 11.46 2.64 -16.89
N MET A 111 12.39 1.87 -16.30
CA MET A 111 13.73 2.37 -15.94
C MET A 111 14.56 2.78 -17.17
N LEU A 112 14.32 2.18 -18.33
CA LEU A 112 14.94 2.54 -19.60
C LEU A 112 14.21 3.70 -20.32
N GLY A 113 13.27 4.36 -19.65
CA GLY A 113 12.52 5.49 -20.18
C GLY A 113 11.39 5.10 -21.12
N GLN A 114 11.01 3.82 -21.19
CA GLN A 114 9.83 3.40 -21.94
C GLN A 114 8.56 3.75 -21.15
N PRO A 115 7.54 4.33 -21.78
CA PRO A 115 6.26 4.57 -21.13
C PRO A 115 5.55 3.25 -20.81
N VAL A 116 4.87 3.19 -19.66
CA VAL A 116 4.01 2.06 -19.31
C VAL A 116 2.75 2.10 -20.18
N SER A 117 2.56 1.09 -21.02
CA SER A 117 1.36 0.97 -21.86
C SER A 117 0.22 0.36 -21.06
N MET A 118 -0.89 1.08 -20.95
CA MET A 118 -2.12 0.59 -20.31
C MET A 118 -3.36 1.05 -21.08
N LEU A 119 -4.42 0.23 -21.03
CA LEU A 119 -5.74 0.68 -21.43
C LEU A 119 -6.22 1.75 -20.46
N ILE A 120 -6.98 2.73 -20.96
CA ILE A 120 -7.63 3.73 -20.10
C ILE A 120 -8.55 2.96 -19.14
N PRO A 121 -8.27 2.95 -17.82
CA PRO A 121 -9.00 2.13 -16.89
C PRO A 121 -10.34 2.78 -16.56
N ASP A 122 -11.36 1.95 -16.34
CA ASP A 122 -12.58 2.42 -15.69
C ASP A 122 -12.25 2.84 -14.25
N VAL A 123 -12.86 3.95 -13.80
CA VAL A 123 -12.70 4.42 -12.41
C VAL A 123 -13.99 4.13 -11.65
N VAL A 124 -13.86 3.39 -10.55
CA VAL A 124 -14.94 3.06 -9.62
C VAL A 124 -14.87 4.01 -8.44
N GLY A 125 -15.88 4.86 -8.29
CA GLY A 125 -15.99 5.75 -7.13
C GLY A 125 -16.48 4.99 -5.91
N PHE A 126 -15.74 5.06 -4.80
CA PHE A 126 -16.14 4.50 -3.51
C PHE A 126 -16.38 5.62 -2.48
N LYS A 127 -17.67 5.93 -2.24
CA LYS A 127 -18.06 7.00 -1.31
C LYS A 127 -17.93 6.52 0.14
N LEU A 128 -17.08 7.19 0.92
CA LEU A 128 -17.00 7.06 2.37
C LEU A 128 -17.79 8.19 3.02
N SER A 129 -18.76 7.82 3.86
CA SER A 129 -19.58 8.79 4.61
C SER A 129 -19.67 8.43 6.09
N GLY A 130 -19.98 9.44 6.91
CA GLY A 130 -20.11 9.27 8.36
C GLY A 130 -18.77 9.27 9.10
N LYS A 131 -18.80 8.78 10.35
CA LYS A 131 -17.63 8.64 11.22
C LYS A 131 -17.61 7.23 11.79
N LEU A 132 -16.43 6.65 11.97
CA LEU A 132 -16.24 5.38 12.66
C LEU A 132 -16.81 5.48 14.08
N ARG A 133 -17.61 4.50 14.50
CA ARG A 133 -18.13 4.43 15.88
C ARG A 133 -17.02 3.96 16.80
N GLU A 134 -17.10 4.40 18.05
CA GLU A 134 -16.19 3.96 19.10
C GLU A 134 -16.21 2.42 19.23
N GLY A 135 -15.04 1.81 19.27
CA GLY A 135 -14.86 0.35 19.33
C GLY A 135 -14.71 -0.36 17.98
N ILE A 136 -14.86 0.33 16.85
CA ILE A 136 -14.49 -0.20 15.52
C ILE A 136 -13.01 0.09 15.27
N THR A 137 -12.28 -0.92 14.82
CA THR A 137 -10.86 -0.79 14.49
C THR A 137 -10.66 -0.43 13.01
N ALA A 138 -9.49 0.13 12.68
CA ALA A 138 -9.08 0.35 11.28
C ALA A 138 -9.13 -0.94 10.45
N THR A 139 -8.76 -2.07 11.06
CA THR A 139 -8.83 -3.39 10.44
C THR A 139 -10.25 -3.78 10.04
N ASP A 140 -11.23 -3.50 10.90
CA ASP A 140 -12.65 -3.80 10.60
C ASP A 140 -13.13 -3.00 9.39
N LEU A 141 -12.74 -1.72 9.30
CA LEU A 141 -13.04 -0.87 8.14
C LEU A 141 -12.41 -1.45 6.86
N VAL A 142 -11.10 -1.73 6.89
CA VAL A 142 -10.34 -2.22 5.74
C VAL A 142 -10.91 -3.53 5.22
N LEU A 143 -11.20 -4.49 6.10
CA LEU A 143 -11.77 -5.78 5.71
C LEU A 143 -13.18 -5.63 5.13
N THR A 144 -13.99 -4.72 5.67
CA THR A 144 -15.33 -4.44 5.16
C THR A 144 -15.29 -3.81 3.76
N VAL A 145 -14.45 -2.80 3.57
CA VAL A 145 -14.24 -2.14 2.27
C VAL A 145 -13.73 -3.16 1.23
N THR A 146 -12.74 -3.96 1.60
CA THR A 146 -12.18 -5.03 0.74
C THR A 146 -13.27 -6.01 0.31
N GLN A 147 -14.11 -6.46 1.24
CA GLN A 147 -15.20 -7.38 0.94
C GLN A 147 -16.22 -6.77 -0.02
N MET A 148 -16.60 -5.50 0.19
CA MET A 148 -17.56 -4.80 -0.66
C MET A 148 -17.03 -4.59 -2.09
N LEU A 149 -15.78 -4.14 -2.22
CA LEU A 149 -15.14 -3.94 -3.52
C LEU A 149 -14.97 -5.25 -4.28
N ARG A 150 -14.60 -6.33 -3.57
CA ARG A 150 -14.50 -7.67 -4.15
C ARG A 150 -15.85 -8.19 -4.65
N GLN A 151 -16.93 -7.94 -3.92
CA GLN A 151 -18.30 -8.30 -4.35
C GLN A 151 -18.78 -7.45 -5.53
N HIS A 152 -18.37 -6.18 -5.60
CA HIS A 152 -18.73 -5.29 -6.71
C HIS A 152 -18.02 -5.66 -8.02
N GLY A 153 -16.81 -6.24 -7.94
CA GLY A 153 -16.06 -6.69 -9.11
C GLY A 153 -15.23 -5.58 -9.75
N VAL A 154 -14.18 -5.15 -9.05
CA VAL A 154 -13.28 -4.07 -9.49
C VAL A 154 -11.99 -4.57 -10.15
N VAL A 155 -12.02 -5.80 -10.70
CA VAL A 155 -10.83 -6.42 -11.30
C VAL A 155 -10.32 -5.61 -12.49
N GLY A 156 -9.05 -5.17 -12.41
CA GLY A 156 -8.41 -4.38 -13.47
C GLY A 156 -8.93 -2.94 -13.62
N LYS A 157 -9.68 -2.45 -12.63
CA LYS A 157 -10.20 -1.08 -12.58
C LYS A 157 -9.46 -0.25 -11.55
N PHE A 158 -9.56 1.07 -11.66
CA PHE A 158 -9.14 1.98 -10.62
C PHE A 158 -10.26 2.14 -9.61
N VAL A 159 -9.92 2.20 -8.33
CA VAL A 159 -10.88 2.58 -7.29
C VAL A 159 -10.43 3.92 -6.74
N GLU A 160 -11.31 4.91 -6.73
CA GLU A 160 -11.06 6.21 -6.14
C GLU A 160 -11.98 6.42 -4.94
N PHE A 161 -11.38 6.70 -3.78
CA PHE A 161 -12.11 6.96 -2.54
C PHE A 161 -12.45 8.44 -2.45
N TYR A 162 -13.72 8.74 -2.17
CA TYR A 162 -14.23 10.11 -2.07
C TYR A 162 -15.29 10.26 -0.97
N GLY A 163 -15.73 11.49 -0.72
CA GLY A 163 -16.76 11.82 0.27
C GLY A 163 -16.22 12.30 1.63
N ASP A 164 -17.13 12.78 2.47
CA ASP A 164 -16.80 13.49 3.72
C ASP A 164 -16.22 12.58 4.82
N GLY A 165 -16.40 11.26 4.69
CA GLY A 165 -15.82 10.29 5.63
C GLY A 165 -14.28 10.25 5.59
N LEU A 166 -13.67 10.84 4.56
CA LEU A 166 -12.22 11.00 4.44
C LEU A 166 -11.65 12.00 5.43
N ASP A 167 -12.39 13.04 5.80
CA ASP A 167 -11.92 14.12 6.69
C ASP A 167 -11.53 13.59 8.08
N THR A 168 -12.16 12.50 8.51
CA THR A 168 -11.90 11.86 9.79
C THR A 168 -11.04 10.60 9.69
N LEU A 169 -10.64 10.20 8.48
CA LEU A 169 -9.88 8.98 8.25
C LEU A 169 -8.38 9.28 8.23
N PRO A 170 -7.61 8.83 9.23
CA PRO A 170 -6.15 9.02 9.28
C PRO A 170 -5.46 8.46 8.03
N LEU A 171 -4.33 9.05 7.64
CA LEU A 171 -3.61 8.59 6.45
C LEU A 171 -3.13 7.14 6.56
N ALA A 172 -2.73 6.69 7.75
CA ALA A 172 -2.35 5.29 7.98
C ALA A 172 -3.48 4.31 7.60
N ASP A 173 -4.74 4.67 7.89
CA ASP A 173 -5.90 3.85 7.54
C ASP A 173 -6.15 3.90 6.02
N ARG A 174 -6.01 5.09 5.40
CA ARG A 174 -6.07 5.23 3.93
C ARG A 174 -5.03 4.35 3.24
N ALA A 175 -3.79 4.40 3.71
CA ALA A 175 -2.69 3.59 3.19
C ALA A 175 -2.97 2.09 3.40
N THR A 176 -3.59 1.69 4.52
CA THR A 176 -3.99 0.31 4.77
C THR A 176 -5.08 -0.16 3.79
N ILE A 177 -6.06 0.69 3.47
CA ILE A 177 -7.10 0.39 2.46
C ILE A 177 -6.48 0.31 1.05
N ALA A 178 -5.59 1.24 0.72
CA ALA A 178 -4.90 1.28 -0.57
C ALA A 178 -3.96 0.09 -0.78
N ASN A 179 -3.27 -0.33 0.29
CA ASN A 179 -2.42 -1.52 0.33
C ASN A 179 -3.20 -2.79 -0.04
N MET A 180 -4.49 -2.87 0.32
CA MET A 180 -5.33 -4.04 0.07
C MET A 180 -5.87 -4.13 -1.38
N ALA A 181 -5.42 -3.26 -2.29
CA ALA A 181 -5.90 -3.25 -3.68
C ALA A 181 -5.76 -4.58 -4.42
N PRO A 182 -4.62 -5.30 -4.30
CA PRO A 182 -4.50 -6.64 -4.87
C PRO A 182 -5.55 -7.62 -4.34
N GLU A 183 -5.95 -7.52 -3.07
CA GLU A 183 -6.90 -8.42 -2.41
C GLU A 183 -8.35 -8.22 -2.86
N TYR A 184 -8.74 -6.99 -3.24
CA TYR A 184 -10.04 -6.72 -3.90
C TYR A 184 -9.97 -6.69 -5.43
N GLY A 185 -8.77 -6.87 -6.01
CA GLY A 185 -8.52 -7.06 -7.43
C GLY A 185 -8.37 -5.77 -8.24
N ALA A 186 -8.42 -4.60 -7.62
CA ALA A 186 -8.20 -3.34 -8.32
C ALA A 186 -6.74 -3.18 -8.73
N THR A 187 -6.50 -2.40 -9.78
CA THR A 187 -5.13 -1.99 -10.13
C THR A 187 -4.55 -1.05 -9.08
N CYS A 188 -5.37 -0.14 -8.54
CA CYS A 188 -5.00 0.75 -7.45
C CYS A 188 -6.23 1.20 -6.64
N GLY A 189 -5.98 1.65 -5.41
CA GLY A 189 -6.97 2.30 -4.54
C GLY A 189 -6.52 3.72 -4.19
N PHE A 190 -7.00 4.71 -4.93
CA PHE A 190 -6.54 6.09 -4.89
C PHE A 190 -7.27 6.96 -3.87
N PHE A 191 -6.50 7.71 -3.07
CA PHE A 191 -6.99 8.75 -2.17
C PHE A 191 -6.46 10.10 -2.61
N PRO A 192 -7.32 11.09 -2.90
CA PRO A 192 -6.87 12.41 -3.35
C PRO A 192 -6.14 13.18 -2.23
N ILE A 193 -5.36 14.19 -2.63
CA ILE A 193 -4.58 15.04 -1.71
C ILE A 193 -5.54 15.97 -0.96
N ASP A 194 -5.44 15.99 0.36
CA ASP A 194 -6.19 16.89 1.24
C ASP A 194 -5.37 17.33 2.47
N ASP A 195 -6.03 18.00 3.42
CA ASP A 195 -5.41 18.48 4.66
C ASP A 195 -4.83 17.36 5.53
N VAL A 196 -5.41 16.15 5.47
CA VAL A 196 -4.90 14.98 6.21
C VAL A 196 -3.58 14.52 5.59
N THR A 197 -3.47 14.54 4.26
CA THR A 197 -2.22 14.27 3.53
C THR A 197 -1.10 15.23 3.97
N LEU A 198 -1.36 16.54 3.98
CA LEU A 198 -0.35 17.52 4.42
C LEU A 198 0.02 17.34 5.89
N SER A 199 -0.96 17.06 6.76
CA SER A 199 -0.73 16.81 8.18
C SER A 199 0.19 15.61 8.40
N TYR A 200 -0.02 14.53 7.64
CA TYR A 200 0.84 13.36 7.69
C TYR A 200 2.25 13.64 7.14
N MET A 201 2.38 14.41 6.06
CA MET A 201 3.69 14.81 5.53
C MET A 201 4.50 15.58 6.58
N ARG A 202 3.88 16.50 7.32
CA ARG A 202 4.54 17.20 8.43
C ARG A 202 4.93 16.24 9.56
N LEU A 203 4.01 15.37 9.98
CA LEU A 203 4.24 14.39 11.05
C LEU A 203 5.42 13.45 10.73
N SER A 204 5.55 13.07 9.46
CA SER A 204 6.59 12.18 8.97
C SER A 204 7.90 12.90 8.60
N GLY A 205 8.04 14.18 8.97
CA GLY A 205 9.29 14.93 8.90
C GLY A 205 9.62 15.55 7.55
N ARG A 206 8.64 15.76 6.65
CA ARG A 206 8.87 16.52 5.41
C ARG A 206 9.09 18.00 5.73
N SER A 207 9.89 18.67 4.90
CA SER A 207 10.09 20.12 5.03
C SER A 207 8.79 20.89 4.73
N GLU A 208 8.60 22.01 5.41
CA GLU A 208 7.45 22.89 5.13
C GLU A 208 7.46 23.41 3.69
N GLU A 209 8.63 23.54 3.07
CA GLU A 209 8.79 23.90 1.64
C GLU A 209 8.14 22.83 0.74
N GLN A 210 8.39 21.55 1.00
CA GLN A 210 7.79 20.45 0.25
C GLN A 210 6.27 20.40 0.48
N VAL A 211 5.81 20.60 1.72
CA VAL A 211 4.38 20.60 2.05
C VAL A 211 3.66 21.77 1.36
N ALA A 212 4.25 22.96 1.36
CA ALA A 212 3.72 24.14 0.68
C ALA A 212 3.68 23.97 -0.84
N LEU A 213 4.72 23.34 -1.43
CA LEU A 213 4.74 22.99 -2.84
C LEU A 213 3.58 22.05 -3.19
N VAL A 214 3.39 20.99 -2.41
CA VAL A 214 2.31 20.01 -2.63
C VAL A 214 0.95 20.69 -2.56
N GLU A 215 0.71 21.52 -1.54
CA GLU A 215 -0.55 22.25 -1.39
C GLU A 215 -0.82 23.19 -2.58
N ALA A 216 0.15 24.03 -2.93
CA ALA A 216 0.00 25.01 -4.01
C ALA A 216 -0.20 24.33 -5.36
N TYR A 217 0.57 23.27 -5.63
CA TYR A 217 0.48 22.50 -6.86
C TYR A 217 -0.86 21.77 -6.97
N ALA A 218 -1.27 21.03 -5.93
CA ALA A 218 -2.51 20.27 -5.95
C ALA A 218 -3.74 21.17 -6.13
N LYS A 219 -3.76 22.34 -5.49
CA LYS A 219 -4.84 23.34 -5.67
C LYS A 219 -4.85 23.93 -7.08
N ALA A 220 -3.67 24.27 -7.63
CA ALA A 220 -3.57 24.85 -8.97
C ALA A 220 -3.97 23.86 -10.08
N GLN A 221 -3.68 22.57 -9.91
CA GLN A 221 -3.98 21.51 -10.88
C GLN A 221 -5.36 20.89 -10.72
N GLY A 222 -6.15 21.32 -9.72
CA GLY A 222 -7.46 20.71 -9.43
C GLY A 222 -7.37 19.29 -8.87
N MET A 223 -6.22 18.91 -8.30
CA MET A 223 -5.99 17.62 -7.65
C MET A 223 -6.30 17.65 -6.14
N TRP A 224 -6.56 18.84 -5.61
CA TRP A 224 -6.92 19.05 -4.21
C TRP A 224 -8.38 18.69 -3.97
N ARG A 225 -8.64 17.74 -3.05
CA ARG A 225 -9.99 17.40 -2.63
C ARG A 225 -10.58 18.49 -1.74
N GLN A 226 -11.80 18.91 -2.05
CA GLN A 226 -12.63 19.70 -1.15
C GLN A 226 -13.69 18.81 -0.46
N PRO A 227 -14.08 19.14 0.79
CA PRO A 227 -15.26 18.54 1.41
C PRO A 227 -16.51 18.75 0.55
N GLY A 228 -17.32 17.71 0.39
CA GLY A 228 -18.51 17.73 -0.46
C GLY A 228 -18.27 17.49 -1.96
N ASP A 229 -17.02 17.30 -2.42
CA ASP A 229 -16.76 16.98 -3.82
C ASP A 229 -17.41 15.65 -4.25
N GLU A 230 -18.07 15.68 -5.40
CA GLU A 230 -18.65 14.49 -6.04
C GLU A 230 -18.12 14.34 -7.48
N PRO A 231 -16.93 13.72 -7.66
CA PRO A 231 -16.38 13.46 -8.98
C PRO A 231 -17.26 12.52 -9.80
N VAL A 232 -17.16 12.61 -11.13
CA VAL A 232 -17.89 11.74 -12.06
C VAL A 232 -17.05 10.50 -12.34
N PHE A 233 -17.58 9.34 -11.97
CA PHE A 233 -16.91 8.04 -12.11
C PHE A 233 -17.59 7.18 -13.19
N THR A 234 -16.86 6.22 -13.77
CA THR A 234 -17.41 5.27 -14.74
C THR A 234 -18.51 4.40 -14.12
N SER A 235 -18.33 4.03 -12.85
CA SER A 235 -19.37 3.38 -12.05
C SER A 235 -19.19 3.76 -10.59
N THR A 236 -20.29 3.96 -9.86
CA THR A 236 -20.23 4.16 -8.41
C THR A 236 -20.42 2.82 -7.70
N GLY A 237 -19.48 2.46 -6.83
CA GLY A 237 -19.65 1.34 -5.90
C GLY A 237 -20.76 1.63 -4.90
N ALA A 238 -21.28 0.59 -4.23
CA ALA A 238 -22.22 0.79 -3.13
C ALA A 238 -21.53 1.64 -2.05
N GLY A 239 -21.98 2.89 -1.85
CA GLY A 239 -21.40 3.80 -0.87
C GLY A 239 -21.36 3.16 0.53
N TYR A 240 -20.26 3.36 1.24
CA TYR A 240 -20.07 2.84 2.58
C TYR A 240 -20.30 3.93 3.62
N GLU A 241 -21.35 3.73 4.43
CA GLU A 241 -21.61 4.56 5.60
C GLU A 241 -20.89 3.94 6.81
N GLN A 242 -19.89 4.64 7.35
CA GLN A 242 -19.06 4.19 8.47
C GLN A 242 -19.85 3.88 9.76
N ARG A 243 -21.14 4.24 9.84
CA ARG A 243 -22.04 3.89 10.96
C ARG A 243 -22.49 2.42 10.97
N ARG A 244 -22.38 1.68 9.87
CA ARG A 244 -22.95 0.33 9.70
C ARG A 244 -22.08 -0.84 10.13
N SER A 245 -20.83 -0.63 10.55
CA SER A 245 -19.99 -1.74 11.01
C SER A 245 -20.41 -2.20 12.40
N GLU A 246 -21.00 -3.39 12.45
CA GLU A 246 -20.98 -4.23 13.65
C GLU A 246 -19.55 -4.73 13.86
N PRO A 247 -19.04 -4.80 15.10
CA PRO A 247 -17.74 -5.40 15.38
C PRO A 247 -17.82 -6.89 15.02
N ARG A 248 -17.33 -7.23 13.83
CA ARG A 248 -17.24 -8.63 13.40
C ARG A 248 -15.91 -9.17 13.88
N ARG A 249 -15.96 -10.10 14.83
CA ARG A 249 -14.84 -11.03 15.03
C ARG A 249 -14.53 -11.63 13.66
N ALA A 250 -13.27 -11.58 13.25
CA ALA A 250 -12.80 -12.37 12.12
C ALA A 250 -13.22 -13.82 12.37
N GLU A 251 -14.28 -14.28 11.72
CA GLU A 251 -14.58 -15.70 11.66
C GLU A 251 -13.45 -16.29 10.81
N ALA A 252 -12.44 -16.82 11.51
CA ALA A 252 -11.51 -17.75 10.94
C ALA A 252 -12.34 -18.85 10.29
N THR A 253 -12.51 -18.76 8.97
CA THR A 253 -13.07 -19.84 8.14
C THR A 253 -11.99 -20.91 7.98
N ALA A 254 -11.42 -21.37 9.10
CA ALA A 254 -10.67 -22.61 9.17
C ALA A 254 -11.65 -23.63 9.74
N GLY A 255 -12.11 -24.55 8.89
CA GLY A 255 -12.95 -25.67 9.29
C GLY A 255 -12.28 -26.45 10.42
N SER A 256 -12.66 -26.16 11.65
CA SER A 256 -12.25 -26.85 12.88
C SER A 256 -12.74 -28.30 12.94
N ARG A 257 -13.40 -28.79 11.89
CA ARG A 257 -13.77 -30.21 11.72
C ARG A 257 -12.69 -31.06 11.02
N GLY A 258 -11.61 -30.46 10.53
CA GLY A 258 -10.49 -31.18 9.88
C GLY A 258 -9.29 -31.49 10.80
N ALA A 259 -9.00 -30.62 11.77
CA ALA A 259 -7.80 -30.73 12.61
C ALA A 259 -7.83 -31.94 13.58
N GLY A 260 -9.03 -32.40 13.98
CA GLY A 260 -9.20 -33.58 14.83
C GLY A 260 -8.88 -34.90 14.11
N ARG A 261 -9.07 -34.99 12.79
CA ARG A 261 -8.85 -36.25 12.04
C ARG A 261 -7.38 -36.47 11.67
N CYS A 262 -6.61 -35.39 11.53
CA CYS A 262 -5.19 -35.49 11.18
C CYS A 262 -4.33 -35.93 12.39
N SER A 263 -4.75 -35.61 13.62
CA SER A 263 -4.03 -36.05 14.83
C SER A 263 -4.26 -37.53 15.15
N GLU A 264 -5.42 -38.09 14.77
CA GLU A 264 -5.73 -39.52 14.93
C GLU A 264 -5.05 -40.42 13.89
N SER A 265 -4.91 -39.95 12.64
CA SER A 265 -4.19 -40.69 11.59
C SER A 265 -2.68 -40.78 11.87
N LEU A 266 -2.07 -39.70 12.35
CA LEU A 266 -0.65 -39.64 12.74
C LEU A 266 -0.35 -40.50 13.99
N ARG A 267 -1.30 -40.63 14.93
CA ARG A 267 -1.15 -41.53 16.09
C ARG A 267 -1.28 -43.01 15.73
N ARG A 268 -2.06 -43.37 14.69
CA ARG A 268 -2.15 -44.76 14.20
C ARG A 268 -0.92 -45.19 13.43
N GLN A 269 -0.28 -44.32 12.64
CA GLN A 269 0.95 -44.66 11.93
C GLN A 269 2.16 -44.89 12.84
N ARG A 270 2.24 -44.22 14.00
CA ARG A 270 3.33 -44.45 14.98
C ARG A 270 3.19 -45.73 15.81
N ARG A 271 2.03 -46.40 15.81
CA ARG A 271 1.82 -47.68 16.51
C ARG A 271 2.00 -48.92 15.64
N ALA A 272 2.13 -48.77 14.33
CA ALA A 272 2.28 -49.88 13.38
C ALA A 272 3.73 -50.08 12.88
N GLY A 273 4.69 -49.34 13.42
CA GLY A 273 6.10 -49.40 13.04
C GLY A 273 7.06 -49.62 14.20
N GLY A 274 6.62 -50.32 15.24
CA GLY A 274 7.44 -50.79 16.37
C GLY A 274 7.35 -52.29 16.51
#